data_AF-A0A958SZZ7-F1
#
_entry.id   AF-A0A958SZZ7-F1
#
_cell.length_a   1.000
_cell.length_b   1.000
_cell.length_c   1.000
_cell.angle_alpha   90.00
_cell.angle_beta   90.00
_cell.angle_gamma   90.00
#
_symmetry.space_group_name_H-M   'P 1'
#
loop_
_entity.id
_entity.type
_entity.pdbx_description
1 polymer ?
#
loop_
_entity_poly.entity_id
_entity_poly.type
_entity_poly.pdbx_seq_one_letter_code
_entity_poly.pdbx_strand_id
1 'polypeptide(L)'
;MLFSKPKRQAQFYPIFYGLVLGFLFISHSVFAQFDIPPKPEFQTSVYDYVGLLNASEKNALETKLVKYSDTTSTQIVVAIIATTKGENIGLLAPKWGHDWGVGQAKEDNGVFILLARDDRKIWIAPGYGVEHKLTAGITGELIRNVIIPEFKKGDYYSGLDKGADAVFQVLNGEYQGTRKSNTEFPAGA
;
A
#
# COMPACT_ATOMS: atom_id res chain seq x y z
N MET A 1 -43.78 71.79 -26.63
CA MET A 1 -44.09 71.15 -25.33
C MET A 1 -43.93 69.65 -25.52
N LEU A 2 -42.75 69.08 -25.24
CA LEU A 2 -42.36 68.47 -23.94
C LEU A 2 -43.38 67.43 -23.47
N PHE A 3 -43.08 66.12 -23.60
CA PHE A 3 -42.84 65.22 -22.46
C PHE A 3 -42.47 63.78 -22.91
N SER A 4 -41.26 63.38 -22.49
CA SER A 4 -40.81 62.04 -22.04
C SER A 4 -40.84 60.79 -22.95
N LYS A 5 -39.65 60.32 -23.36
CA LYS A 5 -39.27 58.88 -23.28
C LYS A 5 -38.73 58.61 -21.85
N PRO A 6 -38.38 57.38 -21.38
CA PRO A 6 -38.37 56.04 -22.00
C PRO A 6 -38.87 54.90 -21.05
N LYS A 7 -38.98 53.65 -21.55
CA LYS A 7 -38.82 52.36 -20.83
C LYS A 7 -39.05 51.26 -21.88
N ARG A 8 -38.26 50.20 -22.05
CA ARG A 8 -37.56 49.36 -21.07
C ARG A 8 -36.37 48.71 -21.79
N GLN A 9 -35.19 48.77 -21.18
CA GLN A 9 -34.13 47.82 -21.49
C GLN A 9 -34.56 46.44 -20.99
N ALA A 10 -34.45 45.41 -21.82
CA ALA A 10 -34.43 44.03 -21.37
C ALA A 10 -33.18 43.40 -21.99
N GLN A 11 -32.07 43.49 -21.25
CA GLN A 11 -30.87 42.71 -21.52
C GLN A 11 -31.24 41.23 -21.38
N PHE A 12 -31.31 40.52 -22.51
CA PHE A 12 -31.53 39.09 -22.58
C PHE A 12 -30.24 38.34 -22.22
N TYR A 13 -29.97 38.15 -20.93
CA TYR A 13 -28.95 37.19 -20.46
C TYR A 13 -29.35 36.34 -19.23
N PRO A 14 -30.58 35.78 -19.07
CA PRO A 14 -30.84 34.90 -17.92
C PRO A 14 -30.66 33.40 -18.23
N ILE A 15 -30.54 32.99 -19.50
CA ILE A 15 -30.54 31.55 -19.86
C ILE A 15 -29.13 30.94 -19.81
N PHE A 16 -28.08 31.73 -20.07
CA PHE A 16 -26.71 31.21 -20.09
C PHE A 16 -26.16 30.90 -18.68
N TYR A 17 -26.58 31.65 -17.65
CA TYR A 17 -26.14 31.43 -16.27
C TYR A 17 -26.76 30.19 -15.61
N GLY A 18 -27.96 29.77 -16.04
CA GLY A 18 -28.61 28.56 -15.51
C GLY A 18 -27.90 27.26 -15.90
N LEU A 19 -27.32 27.20 -17.11
CA LEU A 19 -26.56 26.03 -17.58
C LEU A 19 -25.16 25.94 -16.96
N VAL A 20 -24.56 27.06 -16.56
CA VAL A 20 -23.26 27.08 -15.85
C VAL A 20 -23.40 26.65 -14.39
N LEU A 21 -24.53 26.98 -13.73
CA LEU A 21 -24.80 26.55 -12.35
C LEU A 21 -25.20 25.07 -12.22
N GLY A 22 -25.76 24.46 -13.27
CA GLY A 22 -26.10 23.03 -13.29
C GLY A 22 -24.88 22.09 -13.45
N PHE A 23 -23.77 22.58 -14.00
CA PHE A 23 -22.56 21.78 -14.19
C PHE A 23 -21.67 21.72 -12.92
N LEU A 24 -22.00 22.48 -11.87
CA LEU A 24 -21.22 22.55 -10.63
C LEU A 24 -21.62 21.51 -9.57
N PHE A 25 -22.41 20.50 -9.95
CA PHE A 25 -22.63 19.27 -9.16
C PHE A 25 -21.70 18.15 -9.65
N ILE A 26 -20.42 18.47 -9.86
CA ILE A 26 -19.40 17.44 -10.10
C ILE A 26 -19.31 16.62 -8.81
N SER A 27 -19.71 15.36 -8.94
CA SER A 27 -19.73 14.32 -7.93
C SER A 27 -18.46 14.33 -7.09
N HIS A 28 -18.54 14.84 -5.86
CA HIS A 28 -17.49 14.67 -4.89
C HIS A 28 -17.52 13.20 -4.45
N SER A 29 -16.64 12.39 -5.03
CA SER A 29 -16.39 11.05 -4.53
C SER A 29 -15.68 11.20 -3.18
N VAL A 30 -16.45 11.21 -2.09
CA VAL A 30 -15.91 11.17 -0.74
C VAL A 30 -15.31 9.78 -0.55
N PHE A 31 -13.99 9.68 -0.59
CA PHE A 31 -13.29 8.47 -0.15
C PHE A 31 -13.44 8.37 1.36
N ALA A 32 -14.04 7.28 1.85
CA ALA A 32 -14.10 7.03 3.28
C ALA A 32 -12.69 6.72 3.78
N GLN A 33 -12.23 7.44 4.81
CA GLN A 33 -10.94 7.18 5.42
C GLN A 33 -10.93 5.75 6.01
N PHE A 34 -9.85 5.00 5.77
CA PHE A 34 -9.70 3.70 6.42
C PHE A 34 -9.38 3.92 7.89
N ASP A 35 -10.12 3.23 8.77
CA ASP A 35 -9.92 3.31 10.21
C ASP A 35 -8.89 2.27 10.62
N ILE A 36 -7.69 2.74 10.95
CA ILE A 36 -6.59 1.86 11.36
C ILE A 36 -6.90 1.35 12.77
N PRO A 37 -6.98 0.03 12.98
CA PRO A 37 -7.27 -0.52 14.29
C PRO A 37 -6.16 -0.14 15.29
N PRO A 38 -6.50 -0.06 16.59
CA PRO A 38 -5.51 0.26 17.62
C PRO A 38 -4.37 -0.76 17.61
N LYS A 39 -3.16 -0.30 17.95
CA LYS A 39 -2.00 -1.17 18.10
C LYS A 39 -2.32 -2.24 19.17
N PRO A 40 -2.15 -3.53 18.88
CA PRO A 40 -2.36 -4.59 19.85
C PRO A 40 -1.31 -4.53 20.95
N GLU A 41 -1.68 -4.94 22.17
CA GLU A 41 -0.78 -4.98 23.33
C GLU A 41 0.40 -5.93 23.09
N PHE A 42 0.14 -7.07 22.44
CA PHE A 42 1.13 -8.05 22.04
C PHE A 42 1.15 -8.15 20.52
N GLN A 43 2.27 -7.76 19.91
CA GLN A 43 2.41 -7.86 18.46
C GLN A 43 2.90 -9.25 18.05
N THR A 44 2.04 -10.03 17.39
CA THR A 44 2.36 -11.39 16.97
C THR A 44 2.90 -11.50 15.54
N SER A 45 2.88 -10.40 14.78
CA SER A 45 3.35 -10.26 13.38
C SER A 45 2.36 -10.61 12.27
N VAL A 46 1.22 -11.27 12.54
CA VAL A 46 0.18 -11.54 11.52
C VAL A 46 -1.22 -11.13 12.00
N TYR A 47 -1.87 -10.25 11.24
CA TYR A 47 -3.20 -9.71 11.54
C TYR A 47 -4.16 -9.95 10.38
N ASP A 48 -4.94 -11.02 10.49
CA ASP A 48 -5.94 -11.38 9.48
C ASP A 48 -7.34 -10.95 9.94
N TYR A 49 -7.82 -9.83 9.38
CA TYR A 49 -9.14 -9.25 9.71
C TYR A 49 -10.29 -9.83 8.87
N VAL A 50 -9.99 -10.76 7.95
CA VAL A 50 -10.99 -11.34 7.03
C VAL A 50 -11.07 -12.86 7.10
N GLY A 51 -10.21 -13.50 7.91
CA GLY A 51 -10.12 -14.96 8.01
C GLY A 51 -9.73 -15.61 6.69
N LEU A 52 -8.80 -14.98 5.97
CA LEU A 52 -8.27 -15.49 4.70
C LEU A 52 -7.40 -16.73 4.91
N LEU A 53 -6.60 -16.73 5.97
CA LEU A 53 -5.69 -17.82 6.31
C LEU A 53 -6.37 -18.79 7.28
N ASN A 54 -6.16 -20.09 7.06
CA ASN A 54 -6.53 -21.06 8.07
C ASN A 54 -5.59 -20.98 9.29
N ALA A 55 -5.97 -21.62 10.41
CA ALA A 55 -5.20 -21.55 11.65
C ALA A 55 -3.76 -22.06 11.51
N SER A 56 -3.54 -23.11 10.72
CA SER A 56 -2.20 -23.67 10.50
C SER A 56 -1.33 -22.72 9.68
N GLU A 57 -1.88 -22.15 8.61
CA GLU A 57 -1.20 -21.17 7.74
C GLU A 57 -0.82 -19.91 8.51
N LYS A 58 -1.78 -19.35 9.26
CA LYS A 58 -1.53 -18.18 10.11
C LYS A 58 -0.40 -18.46 11.10
N ASN A 59 -0.48 -19.55 11.86
CA ASN A 59 0.54 -19.90 12.85
C ASN A 59 1.92 -20.15 12.22
N ALA A 60 1.96 -20.78 11.04
CA ALA A 60 3.21 -21.02 10.33
C ALA A 60 3.86 -19.72 9.86
N LEU A 61 3.08 -18.81 9.27
CA LEU A 61 3.57 -17.49 8.86
C LEU A 61 4.02 -16.68 10.07
N GLU A 62 3.21 -16.67 11.14
CA GLU A 62 3.52 -15.96 12.38
C GLU A 62 4.84 -16.41 12.99
N THR A 63 5.02 -17.73 13.15
CA THR A 63 6.26 -18.34 13.66
C THR A 63 7.47 -17.98 12.80
N LYS A 64 7.30 -17.98 11.47
CA LYS A 64 8.36 -17.59 10.53
C LYS A 64 8.77 -16.12 10.72
N LEU A 65 7.81 -15.20 10.79
CA LEU A 65 8.08 -13.77 10.93
C LEU A 65 8.73 -13.43 12.29
N VAL A 66 8.32 -14.11 13.36
CA VAL A 66 8.99 -14.01 14.67
C VAL A 66 10.44 -14.47 14.56
N LYS A 67 10.69 -15.66 13.98
CA LYS A 67 12.04 -16.19 13.79
C LYS A 67 12.94 -15.25 12.98
N TYR A 68 12.40 -14.63 11.92
CA TYR A 68 13.14 -13.63 11.15
C TYR A 68 13.52 -12.44 12.01
N SER A 69 12.56 -11.93 12.80
CA SER A 69 12.81 -10.80 13.69
C SER A 69 13.92 -11.08 14.70
N ASP A 70 13.98 -12.30 15.23
CA ASP A 70 15.03 -12.73 16.17
C ASP A 70 16.43 -12.77 15.53
N THR A 71 16.52 -13.00 14.21
CA THR A 71 17.79 -13.21 13.50
C THR A 71 18.40 -11.97 12.85
N THR A 72 17.60 -10.97 12.50
CA THR A 72 18.05 -9.84 11.64
C THR A 72 17.87 -8.47 12.26
N SER A 73 17.45 -8.40 13.53
CA SER A 73 17.06 -7.16 14.23
C SER A 73 15.92 -6.37 13.58
N THR A 74 15.37 -6.81 12.44
CA THR A 74 14.24 -6.19 11.75
C THR A 74 12.91 -6.71 12.30
N GLN A 75 11.78 -6.06 12.00
CA GLN A 75 10.45 -6.62 12.30
C GLN A 75 9.62 -6.68 11.03
N ILE A 76 9.07 -7.84 10.66
CA ILE A 76 8.17 -7.96 9.52
C ILE A 76 6.77 -8.23 10.05
N VAL A 77 5.80 -7.40 9.66
CA VAL A 77 4.38 -7.54 10.05
C VAL A 77 3.52 -7.67 8.80
N VAL A 78 2.58 -8.61 8.82
CA VAL A 78 1.60 -8.82 7.75
C VAL A 78 0.21 -8.47 8.29
N ALA A 79 -0.53 -7.64 7.57
CA ALA A 79 -1.94 -7.35 7.81
C ALA A 79 -2.78 -7.68 6.57
N ILE A 80 -3.95 -8.27 6.78
CA ILE A 80 -4.89 -8.68 5.74
C ILE A 80 -6.24 -8.05 6.04
N ILE A 81 -6.74 -7.25 5.11
CA ILE A 81 -8.03 -6.55 5.18
C ILE A 81 -8.86 -6.87 3.94
N ALA A 82 -10.17 -6.62 4.01
CA ALA A 82 -11.06 -6.81 2.88
C ALA A 82 -10.75 -5.77 1.77
N THR A 83 -10.83 -4.48 2.12
CA THR A 83 -10.68 -3.36 1.20
C THR A 83 -10.04 -2.17 1.89
N THR A 84 -9.34 -1.31 1.15
CA THR A 84 -8.86 0.01 1.62
C THR A 84 -9.97 1.06 1.65
N LYS A 85 -11.22 0.69 1.32
CA LYS A 85 -12.36 1.62 1.18
C LYS A 85 -12.12 2.74 0.16
N GLY A 86 -11.29 2.44 -0.85
CA GLY A 86 -10.93 3.37 -1.91
C GLY A 86 -9.69 4.21 -1.64
N GLU A 87 -9.07 4.11 -0.45
CA GLU A 87 -7.79 4.76 -0.18
C GLU A 87 -6.64 4.17 -0.99
N ASN A 88 -5.59 4.98 -1.21
CA ASN A 88 -4.35 4.51 -1.80
C ASN A 88 -3.59 3.62 -0.81
N ILE A 89 -3.45 2.34 -1.14
CA ILE A 89 -2.74 1.35 -0.30
C ILE A 89 -1.28 1.75 -0.02
N GLY A 90 -0.63 2.44 -0.95
CA GLY A 90 0.74 2.93 -0.80
C GLY A 90 0.88 4.13 0.14
N LEU A 91 -0.23 4.74 0.56
CA LEU A 91 -0.28 5.71 1.65
C LEU A 91 -0.78 5.05 2.95
N LEU A 92 -1.77 4.17 2.84
CA LEU A 92 -2.36 3.47 3.99
C LEU A 92 -1.34 2.55 4.69
N ALA A 93 -0.59 1.74 3.93
CA ALA A 93 0.33 0.76 4.51
C ALA A 93 1.49 1.43 5.29
N PRO A 94 2.20 2.45 4.75
CA PRO A 94 3.21 3.17 5.53
C PRO A 94 2.63 3.88 6.76
N LYS A 95 1.45 4.52 6.62
CA LYS A 95 0.77 5.18 7.74
C LYS A 95 0.46 4.18 8.85
N TRP A 96 -0.10 3.03 8.52
CA TRP A 96 -0.41 1.99 9.49
C TRP A 96 0.87 1.44 10.15
N GLY A 97 1.90 1.13 9.37
CA GLY A 97 3.19 0.71 9.91
C GLY A 97 3.78 1.73 10.90
N HIS A 98 3.67 3.02 10.60
CA HIS A 98 4.09 4.11 11.47
C HIS A 98 3.22 4.24 12.74
N ASP A 99 1.89 4.26 12.61
CA ASP A 99 0.95 4.36 13.74
C ASP A 99 1.12 3.19 14.73
N TRP A 100 1.50 2.01 14.22
CA TRP A 100 1.80 0.84 15.03
C TRP A 100 3.24 0.77 15.53
N GLY A 101 4.11 1.68 15.09
CA GLY A 101 5.55 1.66 15.40
C GLY A 101 6.16 0.31 15.06
N VAL A 102 5.95 -0.18 13.84
CA VAL A 102 6.52 -1.44 13.35
C VAL A 102 8.02 -1.25 13.14
N GLY A 103 8.83 -2.11 13.76
CA GLY A 103 10.27 -1.98 13.86
C GLY A 103 10.73 -1.64 15.29
N GLN A 104 12.03 -1.59 15.48
CA GLN A 104 12.60 -1.15 16.75
C GLN A 104 12.56 0.38 16.83
N ALA A 105 12.16 0.93 17.99
CA ALA A 105 11.86 2.36 18.18
C ALA A 105 13.01 3.34 17.85
N LYS A 106 14.24 2.87 17.68
CA LYS A 106 15.41 3.69 17.32
C LYS A 106 15.98 3.40 15.94
N GLU A 107 15.62 2.26 15.36
CA GLU A 107 16.26 1.74 14.15
C GLU A 107 15.33 1.82 12.93
N ASP A 108 14.02 2.05 13.12
CA ASP A 108 13.00 2.12 12.05
C ASP A 108 13.14 1.00 11.01
N ASN A 109 13.52 -0.18 11.49
CA ASN A 109 13.89 -1.34 10.67
C ASN A 109 12.74 -2.33 10.49
N GLY A 110 11.51 -1.81 10.60
CA GLY A 110 10.27 -2.55 10.37
C GLY A 110 9.90 -2.64 8.90
N VAL A 111 9.12 -3.66 8.54
CA VAL A 111 8.49 -3.81 7.23
C VAL A 111 7.04 -4.20 7.45
N PHE A 112 6.11 -3.37 6.97
CA PHE A 112 4.68 -3.63 7.04
C PHE A 112 4.15 -4.07 5.68
N ILE A 113 3.60 -5.28 5.59
CA ILE A 113 3.02 -5.85 4.39
C ILE A 113 1.50 -5.81 4.55
N LEU A 114 0.81 -5.04 3.70
CA LEU A 114 -0.64 -4.91 3.72
C LEU A 114 -1.25 -5.55 2.48
N LEU A 115 -2.15 -6.51 2.69
CA LEU A 115 -3.00 -7.11 1.65
C LEU A 115 -4.43 -6.60 1.81
N ALA A 116 -4.94 -5.90 0.80
CA ALA A 116 -6.37 -5.63 0.62
C ALA A 116 -6.94 -6.64 -0.39
N ARG A 117 -7.54 -7.70 0.14
CA ARG A 117 -7.91 -8.91 -0.63
C ARG A 117 -8.89 -8.61 -1.76
N ASP A 118 -9.97 -7.90 -1.47
CA ASP A 118 -11.08 -7.66 -2.40
C ASP A 118 -10.69 -6.62 -3.44
N ASP A 119 -9.81 -5.69 -3.06
CA ASP A 119 -9.22 -4.70 -3.97
C ASP A 119 -8.15 -5.30 -4.87
N ARG A 120 -7.68 -6.53 -4.58
CA ARG A 120 -6.54 -7.19 -5.22
C ARG A 120 -5.27 -6.33 -5.20
N LYS A 121 -5.04 -5.66 -4.08
CA LYS A 121 -3.88 -4.78 -3.86
C LYS A 121 -3.02 -5.32 -2.72
N ILE A 122 -1.71 -5.26 -2.91
CA ILE A 122 -0.75 -5.51 -1.85
C ILE A 122 0.31 -4.41 -1.87
N TRP A 123 0.81 -4.05 -0.69
CA TRP A 123 1.89 -3.10 -0.54
C TRP A 123 2.90 -3.59 0.49
N ILE A 124 4.19 -3.34 0.22
CA ILE A 124 5.29 -3.57 1.16
C ILE A 124 5.80 -2.17 1.55
N ALA A 125 5.60 -1.81 2.81
CA ALA A 125 6.04 -0.54 3.39
C ALA A 125 7.28 -0.77 4.27
N PRO A 126 8.50 -0.58 3.74
CA PRO A 126 9.71 -0.57 4.56
C PRO A 126 9.76 0.69 5.42
N GLY A 127 10.29 0.56 6.65
CA GLY A 127 10.67 1.68 7.49
C GLY A 127 12.00 2.30 7.06
N TYR A 128 12.30 3.49 7.58
CA TYR A 128 13.49 4.28 7.20
C TYR A 128 14.80 3.51 7.36
N GLY A 129 14.93 2.66 8.38
CA GLY A 129 16.14 1.88 8.62
C GLY A 129 16.45 0.84 7.55
N VAL A 130 15.46 0.43 6.75
CA VAL A 130 15.59 -0.66 5.77
C VAL A 130 15.23 -0.26 4.34
N GLU A 131 14.72 0.95 4.11
CA GLU A 131 14.31 1.43 2.78
C GLU A 131 15.45 1.44 1.76
N HIS A 132 16.69 1.65 2.22
CA HIS A 132 17.88 1.64 1.38
C HIS A 132 18.15 0.26 0.76
N LYS A 133 17.71 -0.83 1.42
CA LYS A 133 17.73 -2.20 0.87
C LYS A 133 16.44 -2.49 0.12
N LEU A 134 15.30 -2.19 0.73
CA LEU A 134 13.94 -2.43 0.20
C LEU A 134 13.43 -1.23 -0.60
N THR A 135 14.17 -0.81 -1.64
CA THR A 135 13.75 0.32 -2.47
C THR A 135 12.42 0.06 -3.19
N ALA A 136 11.75 1.11 -3.67
CA ALA A 136 10.51 0.98 -4.44
C ALA A 136 10.62 0.04 -5.66
N GLY A 137 11.80 0.01 -6.29
CA GLY A 137 12.09 -0.92 -7.39
C GLY A 137 12.09 -2.39 -6.93
N ILE A 138 12.77 -2.67 -5.82
CA ILE A 138 12.88 -4.00 -5.23
C ILE A 138 11.53 -4.48 -4.70
N THR A 139 10.85 -3.70 -3.87
CA THR A 139 9.53 -4.07 -3.34
C THR A 139 8.51 -4.32 -4.45
N GLY A 140 8.52 -3.49 -5.50
CA GLY A 140 7.71 -3.72 -6.70
C GLY A 140 8.08 -5.01 -7.44
N GLU A 141 9.37 -5.36 -7.50
CA GLU A 141 9.82 -6.63 -8.07
C GLU A 141 9.33 -7.83 -7.25
N LEU A 142 9.49 -7.80 -5.93
CA LEU A 142 9.00 -8.87 -5.02
C LEU A 142 7.50 -9.09 -5.21
N ILE A 143 6.72 -8.02 -5.22
CA ILE A 143 5.27 -8.08 -5.41
C ILE A 143 4.94 -8.74 -6.77
N ARG A 144 5.56 -8.27 -7.86
CA ARG A 144 5.23 -8.74 -9.23
C ARG A 144 5.71 -10.17 -9.52
N ASN A 145 6.89 -10.53 -9.04
CA ASN A 145 7.59 -11.75 -9.45
C ASN A 145 7.43 -12.89 -8.44
N VAL A 146 7.18 -12.58 -7.16
CA VAL A 146 7.08 -13.59 -6.09
C VAL A 146 5.64 -13.72 -5.61
N ILE A 147 4.99 -12.62 -5.27
CA ILE A 147 3.69 -12.65 -4.57
C ILE A 147 2.51 -12.83 -5.55
N ILE A 148 2.38 -11.94 -6.52
CA ILE A 148 1.26 -11.93 -7.47
C ILE A 148 1.08 -13.25 -8.24
N PRO A 149 2.14 -13.97 -8.66
CA PRO A 149 1.97 -15.26 -9.32
C PRO A 149 1.25 -16.31 -8.48
N GLU A 150 1.43 -16.31 -7.16
CA GLU A 150 0.70 -17.22 -6.26
C GLU A 150 -0.75 -16.77 -6.05
N PHE A 151 -0.98 -15.45 -5.89
CA PHE A 151 -2.34 -14.91 -5.79
C PHE A 151 -3.18 -15.21 -7.04
N LYS A 152 -2.56 -15.22 -8.22
CA LYS A 152 -3.23 -15.60 -9.48
C LYS A 152 -3.69 -17.07 -9.50
N LYS A 153 -3.07 -17.95 -8.70
CA LYS A 153 -3.49 -19.34 -8.52
C LYS A 153 -4.56 -19.50 -7.43
N GLY A 154 -4.93 -18.41 -6.75
CA GLY A 154 -5.80 -18.43 -5.58
C GLY A 154 -5.08 -18.80 -4.28
N ASP A 155 -3.75 -18.96 -4.31
CA ASP A 155 -2.95 -19.35 -3.15
C ASP A 155 -2.37 -18.10 -2.46
N TYR A 156 -3.19 -17.49 -1.61
CA TYR A 156 -2.80 -16.29 -0.86
C TYR A 156 -1.76 -16.57 0.22
N TYR A 157 -1.83 -17.74 0.86
CA TYR A 157 -0.85 -18.14 1.86
C TYR A 157 0.54 -18.23 1.23
N SER A 158 0.71 -19.01 0.16
CA SER A 158 2.01 -19.14 -0.53
C SER A 158 2.55 -17.80 -1.02
N GLY A 159 1.67 -16.88 -1.47
CA GLY A 159 2.09 -15.54 -1.88
C GLY A 159 2.66 -14.72 -0.73
N LEU A 160 2.01 -14.73 0.43
CA LEU A 160 2.49 -14.02 1.63
C LEU A 160 3.74 -14.68 2.21
N ASP A 161 3.77 -16.02 2.26
CA ASP A 161 4.86 -16.82 2.79
C ASP A 161 6.17 -16.62 1.99
N LYS A 162 6.09 -16.78 0.66
CA LYS A 162 7.24 -16.53 -0.22
C LYS A 162 7.61 -15.05 -0.29
N GLY A 163 6.62 -14.16 -0.17
CA GLY A 163 6.85 -12.72 -0.09
C GLY A 163 7.68 -12.35 1.15
N ALA A 164 7.37 -12.94 2.30
CA ALA A 164 8.13 -12.78 3.53
C ALA A 164 9.57 -13.31 3.39
N ASP A 165 9.74 -14.50 2.79
CA ASP A 165 11.08 -15.06 2.51
C ASP A 165 11.91 -14.13 1.63
N ALA A 166 11.32 -13.58 0.57
CA ALA A 166 12.02 -12.71 -0.35
C ALA A 166 12.39 -11.36 0.29
N VAL A 167 11.49 -10.78 1.10
CA VAL A 167 11.80 -9.58 1.91
C VAL A 167 12.97 -9.87 2.85
N PHE A 168 12.94 -11.01 3.55
CA PHE A 168 14.01 -11.43 4.44
C PHE A 168 15.36 -11.60 3.73
N GLN A 169 15.36 -12.24 2.55
CA GLN A 169 16.56 -12.37 1.72
C GLN A 169 17.14 -11.01 1.30
N VAL A 170 16.29 -10.03 0.97
CA VAL A 170 16.76 -8.67 0.65
C VAL A 170 17.42 -8.04 1.87
N LEU A 171 16.81 -8.17 3.05
CA LEU A 171 17.34 -7.63 4.30
C LEU A 171 18.71 -8.24 4.67
N ASN A 172 18.92 -9.51 4.34
CA ASN A 172 20.19 -10.23 4.53
C ASN A 172 21.21 -10.04 3.41
N GLY A 173 20.85 -9.35 2.32
CA GLY A 173 21.73 -9.20 1.16
C GLY A 173 21.89 -10.48 0.32
N GLU A 174 21.01 -11.46 0.50
CA GLU A 174 21.03 -12.75 -0.20
C GLU A 174 20.14 -12.74 -1.47
N TYR A 175 19.29 -11.72 -1.64
CA TYR A 175 18.34 -11.65 -2.74
C TYR A 175 19.02 -11.46 -4.11
N GLN A 176 18.95 -12.50 -4.94
CA GLN A 176 19.52 -12.55 -6.30
C GLN A 176 18.54 -12.02 -7.34
N GLY A 177 18.01 -10.81 -7.12
CA GLY A 177 16.98 -10.21 -7.97
C GLY A 177 17.25 -10.33 -9.48
N THR A 178 16.20 -10.24 -10.29
CA THR A 178 16.24 -10.47 -11.74
C THR A 178 17.00 -9.40 -12.54
N ARG A 179 17.82 -8.56 -11.87
CA ARG A 179 18.70 -7.61 -12.55
C ARG A 179 19.66 -8.40 -13.43
N LYS A 180 19.38 -8.45 -14.73
CA LYS A 180 20.40 -8.72 -15.73
C LYS A 180 21.54 -7.75 -15.44
N SER A 181 22.64 -8.29 -14.93
CA SER A 181 23.88 -7.55 -14.75
C SER A 181 24.37 -7.20 -16.15
N ASN A 182 23.94 -6.06 -16.69
CA ASN A 182 24.64 -5.42 -17.80
C ASN A 182 25.93 -4.84 -17.22
N THR A 183 26.85 -5.74 -16.83
CA THR A 183 28.25 -5.42 -16.58
C THR A 183 29.00 -5.77 -17.85
N GLU A 184 28.64 -5.10 -18.94
CA GLU A 184 29.45 -5.07 -20.14
C GLU A 184 29.51 -3.59 -20.54
N PHE A 185 30.30 -2.84 -19.79
CA PHE A 185 30.87 -1.61 -20.32
C PHE A 185 31.89 -2.05 -21.38
N PRO A 186 31.73 -1.72 -22.66
CA PRO A 186 32.79 -1.96 -23.62
C PRO A 186 33.99 -1.12 -23.20
N ALA A 187 35.03 -1.78 -22.71
CA ALA A 187 36.35 -1.21 -22.65
C ALA A 187 36.87 -1.10 -24.09
N GLY A 188 36.94 0.12 -24.62
CA GLY A 188 37.75 0.45 -25.79
C GLY A 188 36.98 1.15 -26.92
N ALA A 189 37.25 2.45 -27.09
CA ALA A 189 38.19 2.94 -28.11
C ALA A 189 38.60 4.38 -27.77
#